data_AF-A0A1I1P2U1-F1
#
_entry.id   AF-A0A1I1P2U1-F1
#
_cell.length_a   1.000
_cell.length_b   1.000
_cell.length_c   1.000
_cell.angle_alpha   90.00
_cell.angle_beta   90.00
_cell.angle_gamma   90.00
#
_symmetry.space_group_name_H-M   'P 1'
#
loop_
_entity.id
_entity.type
_entity.pdbx_description
1 polymer ?
#
loop_
_entity_poly.entity_id
_entity_poly.type
_entity_poly.pdbx_seq_one_letter_code
_entity_poly.pdbx_strand_id
1 'polypeptide(L)'
;MKRKPYGGISNIPQYLADQYGEKGVLVDRGSYLDMNPTSMEVISGRKTRNCSVVAVTRVLDYYRKSKKIVGIPEEISDTYKAVEEIAISYGYNDKIGTIPFFISGIAREAFAKYGIKAKCKGVYIWSFEKQVVKEISEGRPVILNIARGYYKDHTVVVAGYCIWRIGKKNYPMLRVIDGWKSGYHYIDYEAFAKDITQSIFGSFNTIVLK
;
A
#
# COMPACT_ATOMS: atom_id res chain seq x y z
N MET A 1 -3.74 -19.53 -22.89
CA MET A 1 -4.19 -19.36 -21.48
C MET A 1 -4.26 -17.87 -21.15
N LYS A 2 -5.36 -17.40 -20.56
CA LYS A 2 -5.51 -15.99 -20.15
C LYS A 2 -4.72 -15.78 -18.84
N ARG A 3 -3.74 -14.88 -18.85
CA ARG A 3 -2.90 -14.58 -17.66
C ARG A 3 -3.79 -14.15 -16.48
N LYS A 4 -3.47 -14.62 -15.27
CA LYS A 4 -4.11 -14.19 -14.03
C LYS A 4 -3.69 -12.76 -13.70
N PRO A 5 -4.58 -11.97 -13.08
CA PRO A 5 -4.22 -10.63 -12.62
C PRO A 5 -3.08 -10.70 -11.60
N TYR A 6 -2.13 -9.75 -11.66
CA TYR A 6 -1.00 -9.69 -10.74
C TYR A 6 -1.37 -9.38 -9.28
N GLY A 7 -2.59 -8.92 -9.00
CA GLY A 7 -3.02 -8.40 -7.70
C GLY A 7 -4.27 -9.09 -7.17
N GLY A 8 -4.63 -8.82 -5.91
CA GLY A 8 -5.76 -9.46 -5.23
C GLY A 8 -5.53 -10.94 -4.92
N ILE A 9 -4.26 -11.38 -4.90
CA ILE A 9 -3.90 -12.77 -4.69
C ILE A 9 -4.14 -13.13 -3.21
N SER A 10 -4.89 -14.20 -2.95
CA SER A 10 -5.11 -14.73 -1.60
C SER A 10 -4.41 -16.07 -1.35
N ASN A 11 -4.04 -16.79 -2.42
CA ASN A 11 -3.33 -18.06 -2.38
C ASN A 11 -2.14 -18.02 -3.34
N ILE A 12 -0.95 -17.76 -2.80
CA ILE A 12 0.29 -17.60 -3.60
C ILE A 12 0.69 -18.92 -4.30
N PRO A 13 0.74 -20.09 -3.63
CA PRO A 13 1.08 -21.35 -4.31
C PRO A 13 0.19 -21.65 -5.52
N GLN A 14 -1.13 -21.45 -5.38
CA GLN A 14 -2.07 -21.68 -6.47
C GLN A 14 -1.89 -20.64 -7.58
N TYR A 15 -1.74 -19.36 -7.22
CA TYR A 15 -1.49 -18.30 -8.20
C TYR A 15 -0.24 -18.59 -9.04
N LEU A 16 0.85 -18.99 -8.40
CA LEU A 16 2.11 -19.32 -9.07
C LEU A 16 1.96 -20.51 -10.03
N ALA A 17 1.22 -21.55 -9.62
CA ALA A 17 0.93 -22.69 -10.49
C ALA A 17 0.09 -22.28 -11.71
N ASP A 18 -0.95 -21.48 -11.50
CA ASP A 18 -1.82 -21.01 -12.58
C ASP A 18 -1.10 -20.07 -13.55
N GLN A 19 -0.22 -19.21 -13.03
CA GLN A 19 0.43 -18.15 -13.80
C GLN A 19 1.73 -18.59 -14.48
N TYR A 20 2.50 -19.46 -13.81
CA TYR A 20 3.85 -19.85 -14.22
C TYR A 20 4.02 -21.37 -14.40
N GLY A 21 2.96 -22.16 -14.24
CA GLY A 21 2.93 -23.59 -14.53
C GLY A 21 3.37 -24.50 -13.38
N GLU A 22 3.92 -23.94 -12.30
CA GLU A 22 4.46 -24.71 -11.17
C GLU A 22 4.15 -24.04 -9.82
N LYS A 23 3.97 -24.87 -8.78
CA LYS A 23 3.91 -24.36 -7.41
C LYS A 23 5.31 -23.88 -7.01
N GLY A 24 5.40 -22.66 -6.49
CA GLY A 24 6.64 -22.16 -5.92
C GLY A 24 6.89 -22.69 -4.50
N VAL A 25 8.12 -22.51 -4.02
CA VAL A 25 8.50 -22.68 -2.62
C VAL A 25 8.82 -21.33 -1.99
N LEU A 26 8.37 -21.09 -0.75
CA LEU A 26 8.73 -19.90 0.01
C LEU A 26 10.21 -19.98 0.39
N VAL A 27 11.00 -18.95 0.04
CA VAL A 27 12.45 -18.93 0.31
C VAL A 27 12.90 -17.80 1.22
N ASP A 28 12.14 -16.71 1.31
CA ASP A 28 12.44 -15.58 2.19
C ASP A 28 11.16 -14.77 2.50
N ARG A 29 11.18 -13.99 3.58
CA ARG A 29 10.12 -13.02 3.91
C ARG A 29 10.64 -11.88 4.80
N GLY A 30 10.09 -10.69 4.58
CA GLY A 30 10.23 -9.58 5.50
C GLY A 30 9.22 -9.67 6.65
N SER A 31 9.44 -8.86 7.69
CA SER A 31 8.48 -8.69 8.78
C SER A 31 7.14 -8.21 8.24
N TYR A 32 6.06 -8.77 8.77
CA TYR A 32 4.71 -8.30 8.50
C TYR A 32 4.34 -7.22 9.51
N LEU A 33 4.08 -6.02 9.03
CA LEU A 33 3.71 -4.90 9.87
C LEU A 33 2.26 -5.10 10.32
N ASP A 34 2.03 -4.97 11.63
CA ASP A 34 0.69 -5.08 12.21
C ASP A 34 -0.06 -3.76 12.00
N MET A 35 -0.94 -3.75 11.01
CA MET A 35 -1.71 -2.58 10.60
C MET A 35 -3.19 -2.92 10.56
N ASN A 36 -4.04 -1.91 10.76
CA ASN A 36 -5.49 -2.07 10.66
C ASN A 36 -5.88 -2.56 9.25
N PRO A 37 -6.39 -3.80 9.07
CA PRO A 37 -6.66 -4.35 7.75
C PRO A 37 -8.09 -4.09 7.29
N THR A 38 -8.88 -3.31 8.02
CA THR A 38 -10.29 -3.04 7.73
C THR A 38 -10.47 -2.34 6.38
N SER A 39 -11.58 -2.63 5.70
CA SER A 39 -11.92 -2.01 4.41
C SER A 39 -12.05 -0.48 4.52
N MET A 40 -11.85 0.19 3.38
CA MET A 40 -11.95 1.65 3.27
C MET A 40 -13.37 2.12 3.58
N GLU A 41 -14.39 1.38 3.14
CA GLU A 41 -15.81 1.70 3.38
C GLU A 41 -16.15 1.72 4.87
N VAL A 42 -15.60 0.79 5.66
CA VAL A 42 -15.82 0.78 7.10
C VAL A 42 -15.06 1.91 7.79
N ILE A 43 -13.82 2.20 7.38
CA ILE A 43 -13.03 3.30 7.97
C ILE A 43 -13.68 4.66 7.69
N SER A 44 -14.17 4.89 6.47
CA SER A 44 -14.76 6.16 6.05
C SER A 44 -16.27 6.27 6.28
N GLY A 45 -16.93 5.16 6.62
CA GLY A 45 -18.38 5.05 6.72
C GLY A 45 -19.13 5.18 5.38
N ARG A 46 -18.42 5.11 4.24
CA ARG A 46 -19.04 5.26 2.90
C ARG A 46 -18.22 4.65 1.78
N LYS A 47 -18.90 4.13 0.76
CA LYS A 47 -18.29 3.60 -0.46
C LYS A 47 -17.96 4.74 -1.44
N THR A 48 -16.69 5.10 -1.54
CA THR A 48 -16.24 6.25 -2.35
C THR A 48 -14.80 6.13 -2.87
N ARG A 49 -14.29 7.13 -3.60
CA ARG A 49 -12.93 7.16 -4.19
C ARG A 49 -11.83 7.65 -3.24
N ASN A 50 -11.81 7.15 -2.00
CA ASN A 50 -10.94 7.63 -0.92
C ASN A 50 -9.71 6.75 -0.64
N CYS A 51 -9.28 5.91 -1.58
CA CYS A 51 -8.22 4.92 -1.36
C CYS A 51 -6.92 5.53 -0.83
N SER A 52 -6.48 6.67 -1.38
CA SER A 52 -5.27 7.37 -0.91
C SER A 52 -5.44 8.00 0.48
N VAL A 53 -6.62 8.53 0.78
CA VAL A 53 -6.95 9.12 2.10
C VAL A 53 -6.91 8.04 3.17
N VAL A 54 -7.53 6.88 2.90
CA VAL A 54 -7.50 5.73 3.81
C VAL A 54 -6.09 5.14 3.92
N ALA A 55 -5.31 5.11 2.85
CA ALA A 55 -3.93 4.63 2.91
C ALA A 55 -3.06 5.51 3.83
N VAL A 56 -3.16 6.84 3.72
CA VAL A 56 -2.49 7.78 4.64
C VAL A 56 -2.98 7.61 6.06
N THR A 57 -4.30 7.54 6.27
CA THR A 57 -4.93 7.28 7.58
C THR A 57 -4.36 6.03 8.24
N ARG A 58 -4.24 4.94 7.49
CA ARG A 58 -3.75 3.65 7.99
C ARG A 58 -2.27 3.71 8.38
N VAL A 59 -1.44 4.43 7.62
CA VAL A 59 -0.03 4.62 8.00
C VAL A 59 0.09 5.50 9.24
N LEU A 60 -0.74 6.54 9.38
CA LEU A 60 -0.78 7.38 10.56
C LEU A 60 -1.20 6.59 11.82
N ASP A 61 -2.26 5.77 11.74
CA ASP A 61 -2.68 4.88 12.84
C ASP A 61 -1.59 3.85 13.20
N TYR A 62 -0.90 3.28 12.19
CA TYR A 62 0.22 2.37 12.45
C TYR A 62 1.33 3.05 13.26
N TYR A 63 1.73 4.27 12.90
CA TYR A 63 2.76 4.98 13.65
C TYR A 63 2.27 5.44 15.03
N ARG A 64 0.99 5.84 15.16
CA ARG A 64 0.37 6.09 16.47
C ARG A 64 0.55 4.89 17.40
N LYS A 65 0.17 3.69 16.95
CA LYS A 65 0.27 2.46 17.74
C LYS A 65 1.72 2.04 18.00
N SER A 66 2.52 1.92 16.94
CA SER A 66 3.89 1.38 17.03
C SER A 66 4.87 2.30 17.75
N LYS A 67 4.64 3.62 17.73
CA LYS A 67 5.48 4.62 18.41
C LYS A 67 4.81 5.27 19.63
N LYS A 68 3.59 4.84 19.98
CA LYS A 68 2.80 5.38 21.10
C LYS A 68 2.66 6.91 21.04
N ILE A 69 2.38 7.43 19.84
CA ILE A 69 2.29 8.88 19.61
C ILE A 69 0.99 9.41 20.20
N VAL A 70 1.10 10.38 21.11
CA VAL A 70 -0.03 11.05 21.75
C VAL A 70 -0.64 12.08 20.81
N GLY A 71 -1.95 12.28 20.88
CA GLY A 71 -2.68 13.33 20.15
C GLY A 71 -3.31 12.90 18.83
N ILE A 72 -2.85 11.79 18.22
CA ILE A 72 -3.58 11.16 17.12
C ILE A 72 -4.78 10.39 17.73
N PRO A 73 -6.01 10.54 17.20
CA PRO A 73 -7.19 9.81 17.70
C PRO A 73 -6.98 8.29 17.72
N GLU A 74 -7.54 7.62 18.74
CA GLU A 74 -7.49 6.16 18.82
C GLU A 74 -8.42 5.49 17.81
N GLU A 75 -9.60 6.09 17.61
CA GLU A 75 -10.56 5.69 16.61
C GLU A 75 -10.08 6.07 15.21
N ILE A 76 -9.94 5.08 14.35
CA ILE A 76 -9.39 5.27 13.00
C ILE A 76 -10.30 6.12 12.12
N SER A 77 -11.62 6.12 12.37
CA SER A 77 -12.60 6.95 11.67
C SER A 77 -12.43 8.45 11.98
N ASP A 78 -11.98 8.81 13.18
CA ASP A 78 -11.67 10.19 13.52
C ASP A 78 -10.32 10.63 12.94
N THR A 79 -9.34 9.71 12.91
CA THR A 79 -8.10 9.93 12.16
C THR A 79 -8.41 10.13 10.66
N TYR A 80 -9.34 9.36 10.09
CA TYR A 80 -9.78 9.50 8.71
C TYR A 80 -10.35 10.89 8.41
N LYS A 81 -11.24 11.41 9.26
CA LYS A 81 -11.83 12.76 9.07
C LYS A 81 -10.74 13.84 8.99
N ALA A 82 -9.75 13.77 9.88
CA ALA A 82 -8.62 14.70 9.88
C ALA A 82 -7.78 14.63 8.59
N VAL A 83 -7.52 13.41 8.08
CA VAL A 83 -6.78 13.22 6.83
C VAL A 83 -7.63 13.62 5.61
N GLU A 84 -8.95 13.39 5.65
CA GLU A 84 -9.89 13.80 4.61
C GLU A 84 -9.95 15.32 4.47
N GLU A 85 -10.07 16.07 5.57
CA GLU A 85 -10.02 17.54 5.57
C GLU A 85 -8.75 18.07 4.88
N ILE A 86 -7.60 17.48 5.19
CA ILE A 86 -6.33 17.81 4.53
C ILE A 86 -6.40 17.41 3.06
N ALA A 87 -6.87 16.22 2.73
CA ALA A 87 -6.94 15.79 1.33
C ALA A 87 -7.82 16.72 0.49
N ILE A 88 -8.92 17.24 1.04
CA ILE A 88 -9.82 18.21 0.38
C ILE A 88 -9.05 19.49 0.01
N SER A 89 -8.14 19.97 0.86
CA SER A 89 -7.31 21.15 0.54
C SER A 89 -6.33 20.89 -0.63
N TYR A 90 -6.01 19.62 -0.89
CA TYR A 90 -5.24 19.16 -2.06
C TYR A 90 -6.14 18.75 -3.24
N GLY A 91 -7.43 19.08 -3.21
CA GLY A 91 -8.37 18.85 -4.31
C GLY A 91 -9.03 17.47 -4.32
N TYR A 92 -8.92 16.68 -3.24
CA TYR A 92 -9.71 15.46 -3.10
C TYR A 92 -11.22 15.76 -3.10
N ASN A 93 -11.98 14.91 -3.78
CA ASN A 93 -13.41 14.77 -3.60
C ASN A 93 -13.86 13.37 -4.01
N ASP A 94 -15.04 12.98 -3.59
CA ASP A 94 -15.61 11.64 -3.81
C ASP A 94 -15.78 11.26 -5.29
N LYS A 95 -15.88 12.25 -6.21
CA LYS A 95 -16.04 12.02 -7.65
C LYS A 95 -14.71 11.76 -8.36
N ILE A 96 -13.66 12.49 -8.00
CA ILE A 96 -12.35 12.44 -8.65
C ILE A 96 -11.40 11.48 -7.90
N GLY A 97 -11.48 11.46 -6.57
CA GLY A 97 -10.47 10.89 -5.70
C GLY A 97 -9.31 11.85 -5.47
N THR A 98 -8.17 11.32 -5.02
CA THR A 98 -6.96 12.10 -4.75
C THR A 98 -6.10 12.23 -6.01
N ILE A 99 -5.54 13.42 -6.27
CA ILE A 99 -4.53 13.61 -7.32
C ILE A 99 -3.25 12.87 -6.91
N PRO A 100 -2.74 11.89 -7.69
CA PRO A 100 -1.66 11.01 -7.26
C PRO A 100 -0.36 11.71 -6.83
N PHE A 101 -0.05 12.87 -7.41
CA PHE A 101 1.14 13.65 -7.07
C PHE A 101 1.10 14.25 -5.65
N PHE A 102 -0.08 14.37 -5.06
CA PHE A 102 -0.27 15.00 -3.76
C PHE A 102 -0.29 14.04 -2.57
N ILE A 103 -0.25 12.72 -2.79
CA ILE A 103 -0.30 11.71 -1.71
C ILE A 103 0.80 11.96 -0.66
N SER A 104 2.04 12.22 -1.10
CA SER A 104 3.14 12.50 -0.16
C SER A 104 3.00 13.84 0.57
N GLY A 105 2.35 14.83 -0.05
CA GLY A 105 2.03 16.12 0.57
C GLY A 105 0.96 15.96 1.66
N ILE A 106 -0.14 15.28 1.33
CA ILE A 106 -1.22 14.93 2.26
C ILE A 106 -0.67 14.15 3.44
N ALA A 107 0.17 13.12 3.20
CA ALA A 107 0.79 12.36 4.28
C ALA A 107 1.62 13.25 5.20
N ARG A 108 2.48 14.11 4.65
CA ARG A 108 3.33 15.02 5.43
C ARG A 108 2.49 15.96 6.30
N GLU A 109 1.43 16.54 5.73
CA GLU A 109 0.55 17.47 6.44
C GLU A 109 -0.28 16.77 7.51
N ALA A 110 -0.71 15.53 7.25
CA ALA A 110 -1.39 14.69 8.23
C ALA A 110 -0.51 14.43 9.46
N PHE A 111 0.78 14.10 9.28
CA PHE A 111 1.72 14.00 10.42
C PHE A 111 1.95 15.35 11.10
N ALA A 112 2.09 16.43 10.32
CA ALA A 112 2.34 17.77 10.85
C ALA A 112 1.17 18.30 11.70
N LYS A 113 -0.09 17.94 11.37
CA LYS A 113 -1.29 18.28 12.17
C LYS A 113 -1.17 17.83 13.63
N TYR A 114 -0.41 16.77 13.89
CA TYR A 114 -0.16 16.22 15.23
C TYR A 114 1.25 16.53 15.75
N GLY A 115 1.93 17.54 15.18
CA GLY A 115 3.26 17.97 15.61
C GLY A 115 4.40 17.02 15.21
N ILE A 116 4.13 16.02 14.37
CA ILE A 116 5.11 14.98 14.02
C ILE A 116 5.87 15.42 12.76
N LYS A 117 7.19 15.50 12.87
CA LYS A 117 8.05 15.77 11.72
C LYS A 117 8.25 14.48 10.93
N ALA A 118 7.66 14.40 9.75
CA ALA A 118 7.83 13.28 8.83
C ALA A 118 8.44 13.71 7.50
N LYS A 119 9.33 12.88 6.95
CA LYS A 119 9.83 12.97 5.58
C LYS A 119 9.01 12.02 4.71
N CYS A 120 8.09 12.59 3.95
CA CYS A 120 7.25 11.87 2.99
C CYS A 120 7.76 12.10 1.56
N LYS A 121 7.92 11.04 0.77
CA LYS A 121 8.42 11.12 -0.61
C LYS A 121 7.66 10.19 -1.54
N GLY A 122 7.09 10.74 -2.62
CA GLY A 122 6.65 9.97 -3.77
C GLY A 122 7.83 9.56 -4.64
N VAL A 123 8.01 8.26 -4.85
CA VAL A 123 9.09 7.66 -5.64
C VAL A 123 8.49 7.07 -6.92
N TYR A 124 8.91 7.62 -8.06
CA TYR A 124 8.41 7.26 -9.40
C TYR A 124 9.39 6.41 -10.22
N ILE A 125 10.59 6.19 -9.68
CA ILE A 125 11.57 5.23 -10.18
C ILE A 125 11.98 4.39 -8.98
N TRP A 126 11.55 3.14 -8.97
CA TRP A 126 11.62 2.28 -7.79
C TRP A 126 12.27 0.94 -8.11
N SER A 127 12.75 0.28 -7.07
CA SER A 127 13.09 -1.15 -7.11
C SER A 127 12.48 -1.85 -5.91
N PHE A 128 12.34 -3.17 -6.02
CA PHE A 128 11.84 -4.00 -4.91
C PHE A 128 12.72 -3.83 -3.66
N GLU A 129 14.03 -3.81 -3.84
CA GLU A 129 15.00 -3.71 -2.76
C GLU A 129 14.90 -2.35 -2.04
N LYS A 130 14.81 -1.26 -2.81
CA LYS A 130 14.86 0.10 -2.24
C LYS A 130 13.54 0.56 -1.63
N GLN A 131 12.40 0.23 -2.26
CA GLN A 131 11.09 0.74 -1.85
C GLN A 131 10.24 -0.30 -1.11
N VAL A 132 10.65 -1.57 -1.07
CA VAL A 132 9.93 -2.61 -0.32
C VAL A 132 10.84 -3.19 0.76
N VAL A 133 11.92 -3.88 0.38
CA VAL A 133 12.77 -4.60 1.34
C VAL A 133 13.33 -3.65 2.39
N LYS A 134 13.96 -2.55 1.96
CA LYS A 134 14.52 -1.54 2.87
C LYS A 134 13.46 -0.94 3.80
N GLU A 135 12.34 -0.46 3.25
CA GLU A 135 11.31 0.20 4.06
C GLU A 135 10.68 -0.77 5.07
N ILE A 136 10.33 -1.98 4.65
CA ILE A 136 9.73 -2.98 5.53
C ILE A 136 10.71 -3.47 6.60
N SER A 137 12.00 -3.67 6.27
CA SER A 137 13.02 -4.05 7.26
C SER A 137 13.26 -2.96 8.32
N GLU A 138 13.06 -1.70 7.97
CA GLU A 138 13.10 -0.56 8.89
C GLU A 138 11.76 -0.32 9.60
N GLY A 139 10.78 -1.22 9.45
CA GLY A 139 9.47 -1.13 10.11
C GLY A 139 8.56 -0.04 9.54
N ARG A 140 8.77 0.34 8.27
CA ARG A 140 8.06 1.44 7.61
C ARG A 140 7.11 0.91 6.53
N PRO A 141 5.79 1.09 6.67
CA PRO A 141 4.86 0.75 5.61
C PRO A 141 4.99 1.71 4.43
N VAL A 142 4.60 1.26 3.25
CA VAL A 142 4.75 2.04 2.01
C VAL A 142 3.41 2.16 1.31
N ILE A 143 3.04 3.38 0.92
CA ILE A 143 1.80 3.62 0.18
C ILE A 143 2.09 3.49 -1.30
N LEU A 144 1.47 2.50 -1.96
CA LEU A 144 1.65 2.21 -3.37
C LEU A 144 0.43 2.69 -4.15
N ASN A 145 0.61 3.72 -4.98
CA ASN A 145 -0.39 4.17 -5.94
C ASN A 145 -0.18 3.48 -7.29
N ILE A 146 -1.25 2.97 -7.90
CA ILE A 146 -1.22 2.15 -9.10
C ILE A 146 -2.17 2.73 -10.13
N ALA A 147 -1.68 3.01 -11.34
CA ALA A 147 -2.49 3.63 -12.38
C ALA A 147 -3.08 2.64 -13.39
N ARG A 148 -2.66 1.36 -13.38
CA ARG A 148 -3.04 0.38 -14.41
C ARG A 148 -3.22 -1.05 -13.87
N GLY A 149 -3.99 -1.84 -14.62
CA GLY A 149 -4.19 -3.27 -14.38
C GLY A 149 -5.22 -3.58 -13.31
N TYR A 150 -4.96 -4.61 -12.49
CA TYR A 150 -5.92 -5.09 -11.50
C TYR A 150 -6.32 -3.99 -10.50
N TYR A 151 -5.33 -3.27 -9.97
CA TYR A 151 -5.53 -2.12 -9.08
C TYR A 151 -5.48 -0.80 -9.87
N LYS A 152 -6.12 -0.74 -11.05
CA LYS A 152 -6.18 0.50 -11.83
C LYS A 152 -6.80 1.64 -11.02
N ASP A 153 -6.16 2.81 -11.08
CA ASP A 153 -6.57 4.05 -10.39
C ASP A 153 -6.81 3.85 -8.89
N HIS A 154 -5.92 3.09 -8.25
CA HIS A 154 -6.09 2.67 -6.86
C HIS A 154 -4.80 2.79 -6.04
N THR A 155 -4.97 3.05 -4.75
CA THR A 155 -3.86 3.14 -3.78
C THR A 155 -4.01 2.06 -2.71
N VAL A 156 -2.92 1.34 -2.45
CA VAL A 156 -2.82 0.27 -1.45
C VAL A 156 -1.69 0.55 -0.47
N VAL A 157 -1.68 -0.14 0.67
CA VAL A 157 -0.57 -0.07 1.63
C VAL A 157 0.21 -1.37 1.62
N VAL A 158 1.51 -1.30 1.32
CA VAL A 158 2.44 -2.43 1.46
C VAL A 158 2.83 -2.55 2.93
N ALA A 159 2.52 -3.70 3.52
CA ALA A 159 2.70 -4.02 4.93
C ALA A 159 3.59 -5.26 5.14
N GLY A 160 4.35 -5.65 4.11
CA GLY A 160 5.27 -6.78 4.17
C GLY A 160 5.60 -7.30 2.77
N TYR A 161 6.45 -8.32 2.72
CA TYR A 161 6.74 -9.06 1.49
C TYR A 161 7.15 -10.50 1.79
N CYS A 162 7.01 -11.37 0.79
CA CYS A 162 7.63 -12.69 0.78
C CYS A 162 8.21 -12.99 -0.60
N ILE A 163 9.20 -13.88 -0.67
CA ILE A 163 9.86 -14.28 -1.91
C ILE A 163 9.62 -15.76 -2.12
N TRP A 164 9.03 -16.09 -3.27
CA TRP A 164 8.81 -17.46 -3.69
C TRP A 164 9.76 -17.83 -4.82
N ARG A 165 10.10 -19.11 -4.95
CA ARG A 165 10.99 -19.61 -5.99
C ARG A 165 10.30 -20.69 -6.82
N ILE A 166 10.40 -20.57 -8.14
CA ILE A 166 10.07 -21.63 -9.11
C ILE A 166 11.34 -21.90 -9.91
N GLY A 167 11.81 -23.15 -9.89
CA GLY A 167 13.13 -23.50 -10.44
C GLY A 167 14.23 -22.60 -9.88
N LYS A 168 14.88 -21.82 -10.76
CA LYS A 168 15.96 -20.87 -10.41
C LYS A 168 15.49 -19.41 -10.29
N LYS A 169 14.21 -19.12 -10.52
CA LYS A 169 13.68 -17.75 -10.55
C LYS A 169 12.94 -17.41 -9.26
N ASN A 170 13.20 -16.23 -8.72
CA ASN A 170 12.49 -15.67 -7.58
C ASN A 170 11.31 -14.81 -8.05
N TYR A 171 10.22 -14.86 -7.29
CA TYR A 171 8.97 -14.14 -7.49
C TYR A 171 8.65 -13.40 -6.19
N PRO A 172 9.01 -12.12 -6.07
CA PRO A 172 8.67 -11.31 -4.92
C PRO A 172 7.17 -11.00 -4.90
N MET A 173 6.56 -11.20 -3.75
CA MET A 173 5.14 -10.98 -3.48
C MET A 173 5.01 -9.87 -2.44
N LEU A 174 4.38 -8.75 -2.81
CA LEU A 174 4.06 -7.68 -1.87
C LEU A 174 2.84 -8.09 -1.07
N ARG A 175 2.92 -8.03 0.26
CA ARG A 175 1.73 -8.18 1.12
C ARG A 175 1.10 -6.81 1.29
N VAL A 176 -0.13 -6.65 0.86
CA VAL A 176 -0.83 -5.37 0.81
C VAL A 176 -2.16 -5.39 1.56
N ILE A 177 -2.55 -4.23 2.06
CA ILE A 177 -3.93 -3.92 2.46
C ILE A 177 -4.50 -3.05 1.35
N ASP A 178 -5.41 -3.63 0.55
CA ASP A 178 -5.97 -2.92 -0.60
C ASP A 178 -7.15 -2.00 -0.25
N GLY A 179 -7.80 -2.22 0.90
CA GLY A 179 -8.93 -1.41 1.34
C GLY A 179 -10.24 -1.69 0.61
N TRP A 180 -10.28 -2.53 -0.44
CA TRP A 180 -11.55 -2.96 -1.05
C TRP A 180 -12.27 -3.98 -0.17
N LYS A 181 -11.50 -4.87 0.46
CA LYS A 181 -11.98 -5.84 1.44
C LYS A 181 -11.08 -5.84 2.65
N SER A 182 -11.62 -6.24 3.79
CA SER A 182 -10.81 -6.41 4.99
C SER A 182 -9.82 -7.55 4.79
N GLY A 183 -8.60 -7.39 5.31
CA GLY A 183 -7.55 -8.40 5.28
C GLY A 183 -6.36 -8.01 4.42
N TYR A 184 -5.53 -9.02 4.15
CA TYR A 184 -4.29 -8.87 3.39
C TYR A 184 -4.38 -9.65 2.09
N HIS A 185 -3.91 -9.05 1.02
CA HIS A 185 -3.78 -9.65 -0.30
C HIS A 185 -2.33 -9.55 -0.76
N TYR A 186 -2.02 -10.19 -1.89
CA TYR A 186 -0.70 -10.15 -2.48
C TYR A 186 -0.70 -9.57 -3.89
N ILE A 187 0.42 -8.94 -4.21
CA ILE A 187 0.78 -8.45 -5.55
C ILE A 187 2.03 -9.21 -5.98
N ASP A 188 1.97 -9.90 -7.12
CA ASP A 188 3.17 -10.38 -7.80
C ASP A 188 3.94 -9.18 -8.35
N TYR A 189 5.10 -8.91 -7.76
CA TYR A 189 5.93 -7.76 -8.12
C TYR A 189 6.54 -7.91 -9.52
N GLU A 190 6.88 -9.12 -9.96
CA GLU A 190 7.43 -9.35 -11.30
C GLU A 190 6.40 -9.02 -12.37
N ALA A 191 5.17 -9.51 -12.21
CA ALA A 191 4.07 -9.19 -13.12
C ALA A 191 3.67 -7.71 -13.03
N PHE A 192 3.65 -7.12 -11.84
CA PHE A 192 3.33 -5.70 -11.67
C PHE A 192 4.39 -4.76 -12.27
N ALA A 193 5.68 -5.05 -12.11
CA ALA A 193 6.76 -4.12 -12.46
C ALA A 193 7.30 -4.31 -13.88
N LYS A 194 7.14 -5.50 -14.48
CA LYS A 194 7.78 -5.84 -15.77
C LYS A 194 6.78 -6.18 -16.87
N ASP A 195 5.54 -6.54 -16.55
CA ASP A 195 4.54 -6.82 -17.58
C ASP A 195 3.83 -5.53 -18.00
N ILE A 196 4.35 -4.91 -19.07
CA ILE A 196 3.81 -3.68 -19.65
C ILE A 196 2.34 -3.76 -20.04
N THR A 197 1.84 -4.98 -20.29
CA THR A 197 0.43 -5.23 -20.63
C THR A 197 -0.47 -5.21 -19.41
N GLN A 198 0.09 -5.34 -18.21
CA GLN A 198 -0.64 -5.36 -16.95
C GLN A 198 -0.35 -4.14 -16.07
N SER A 199 0.90 -3.72 -15.90
CA SER A 199 1.27 -2.54 -15.11
C SER A 199 2.73 -2.12 -15.32
N ILE A 200 2.98 -0.81 -15.15
CA ILE A 200 4.32 -0.19 -14.99
C ILE A 200 4.19 1.16 -14.28
N PHE A 201 3.00 1.78 -14.33
CA PHE A 201 2.83 3.17 -13.90
C PHE A 201 2.21 3.26 -12.51
N GLY A 202 2.93 3.93 -11.60
CA GLY A 202 2.56 4.05 -10.20
C GLY A 202 3.54 4.93 -9.43
N SER A 203 3.40 4.94 -8.10
CA SER A 203 4.39 5.55 -7.21
C SER A 203 4.44 4.84 -5.87
N PHE A 204 5.66 4.70 -5.33
CA PHE A 204 5.89 4.25 -3.95
C PHE A 204 6.09 5.48 -3.07
N ASN A 205 5.19 5.69 -2.11
CA ASN A 205 5.24 6.82 -1.20
C ASN A 205 5.80 6.34 0.14
N THR A 206 7.04 6.74 0.41
CA THR A 206 7.79 6.39 1.62
C THR A 206 7.59 7.45 2.70
N ILE A 207 7.53 7.02 3.97
CA ILE A 207 7.26 7.89 5.11
C ILE A 207 8.26 7.54 6.23
N VAL A 208 9.14 8.50 6.55
CA VAL A 208 10.15 8.36 7.59
C VAL A 208 9.90 9.41 8.67
N LEU A 209 9.59 8.99 9.90
CA LEU A 209 9.51 9.89 11.05
C LEU A 209 10.91 10.38 11.43
N LYS A 210 11.02 11.65 11.86
CA LYS A 210 12.26 12.27 12.32
C LYS A 210 12.31 12.38 13.83
#